data_AF-A0A843BJ15-F1
#
_entry.id   AF-A0A843BJ15-F1
#
_cell.length_a   1.000
_cell.length_b   1.000
_cell.length_c   1.000
_cell.angle_alpha   90.00
_cell.angle_beta   90.00
_cell.angle_gamma   90.00
#
_symmetry.space_group_name_H-M   'P 1'
#
loop_
_entity.id
_entity.type
_entity.pdbx_description
1 polymer ?
#
loop_
_entity_poly.entity_id
_entity_poly.type
_entity_poly.pdbx_seq_one_letter_code
_entity_poly.pdbx_strand_id
1 'polypeptide(L)'
;MLSEAARDFCMIKRDFFKVYRGSAHIQEVVPCGTYHTMETAGIHSLARANPIYHNRYDATLSGVRCTIYEGDINHYWIDSMKNPGSAQPFYPTWLFSAYMLALAAKRSGCTQIIDVGSGDGRIALCGRMLGMDACSIEIDEPLASLQADIAEHIGTTLDVRCADAATFDYASLGFDAPAVFTGGLPQMGDLLAAAVVRGVPRAEEARFVLAGSHPRPGQGTSPDRYGWGPLIQKFGLRTRWIISLPTVWTFDQSRETPYICASP
;
A
#
# COMPACT_ATOMS: atom_id res chain seq x y z
N MET A 1 6.71 -18.10 7.63
CA MET A 1 6.68 -17.84 6.17
C MET A 1 6.48 -16.37 5.82
N LEU A 2 5.27 -15.76 5.84
CA LEU A 2 5.13 -14.35 5.40
C LEU A 2 5.83 -13.34 6.34
N SER A 3 5.76 -13.56 7.64
CA SER A 3 6.45 -12.72 8.64
C SER A 3 7.97 -12.80 8.54
N GLU A 4 8.51 -13.94 8.12
CA GLU A 4 9.96 -14.11 7.86
C GLU A 4 10.35 -13.36 6.59
N ALA A 5 9.61 -13.56 5.50
CA ALA A 5 9.84 -12.81 4.26
C ALA A 5 9.74 -11.30 4.47
N ALA A 6 8.83 -10.81 5.32
CA ALA A 6 8.72 -9.38 5.62
C ALA A 6 9.95 -8.88 6.39
N ARG A 7 10.40 -9.64 7.39
CA ARG A 7 11.62 -9.33 8.15
C ARG A 7 12.84 -9.27 7.24
N ASP A 8 12.98 -10.26 6.37
CA ASP A 8 14.11 -10.35 5.44
C ASP A 8 14.06 -9.21 4.42
N PHE A 9 12.86 -8.81 3.98
CA PHE A 9 12.70 -7.69 3.07
C PHE A 9 13.03 -6.35 3.75
N CYS A 10 12.70 -6.18 5.03
CA CYS A 10 13.16 -5.04 5.83
C CYS A 10 14.70 -4.99 5.92
N MET A 11 15.40 -6.13 5.98
CA MET A 11 16.87 -6.16 5.93
C MET A 11 17.39 -5.67 4.58
N ILE A 12 16.78 -6.12 3.47
CA ILE A 12 17.11 -5.63 2.12
C ILE A 12 16.94 -4.11 2.04
N LYS A 13 15.83 -3.56 2.54
CA LYS A 13 15.60 -2.11 2.56
C LYS A 13 16.67 -1.37 3.38
N ARG A 14 17.06 -1.89 4.54
CA ARG A 14 18.10 -1.27 5.40
C ARG A 14 19.47 -1.30 4.74
N ASP A 15 19.79 -2.36 4.01
CA ASP A 15 21.02 -2.45 3.24
C ASP A 15 20.98 -1.44 2.07
N PHE A 16 19.87 -1.40 1.35
CA PHE A 16 19.65 -0.43 0.27
C PHE A 16 19.83 1.02 0.75
N PHE A 17 19.22 1.39 1.88
CA PHE A 17 19.41 2.70 2.49
C PHE A 17 20.89 3.06 2.72
N LYS A 18 21.72 2.10 3.13
CA LYS A 18 23.15 2.35 3.38
C LYS A 18 23.96 2.55 2.11
N VAL A 19 23.59 1.89 1.02
CA VAL A 19 24.38 1.87 -0.23
C VAL A 19 23.85 2.84 -1.29
N TYR A 20 22.58 3.25 -1.20
CA TYR A 20 21.97 4.15 -2.16
C TYR A 20 22.63 5.53 -2.14
N ARG A 21 22.97 6.04 -3.32
CA ARG A 21 23.59 7.36 -3.52
C ARG A 21 22.84 8.21 -4.56
N GLY A 22 21.70 7.73 -5.04
CA GLY A 22 20.87 8.45 -5.99
C GLY A 22 20.10 9.60 -5.35
N SER A 23 19.42 10.37 -6.20
CA SER A 23 18.60 11.53 -5.81
C SER A 23 17.19 11.48 -6.38
N ALA A 24 16.73 10.30 -6.82
CA ALA A 24 15.36 10.12 -7.30
C ALA A 24 14.34 10.52 -6.22
N HIS A 25 13.18 11.01 -6.63
CA HIS A 25 12.11 11.39 -5.71
C HIS A 25 11.35 10.16 -5.17
N ILE A 26 11.38 9.06 -5.90
CA ILE A 26 10.94 7.74 -5.44
C ILE A 26 11.95 6.67 -5.84
N GLN A 27 12.22 5.77 -4.90
CA GLN A 27 13.07 4.61 -5.10
C GLN A 27 12.52 3.44 -4.30
N GLU A 28 12.57 2.26 -4.89
CA GLU A 28 12.13 1.04 -4.24
C GLU A 28 12.85 -0.18 -4.82
N VAL A 29 12.78 -1.29 -4.06
CA VAL A 29 13.49 -2.52 -4.35
C VAL A 29 12.50 -3.64 -4.61
N VAL A 30 12.71 -4.39 -5.70
CA VAL A 30 11.97 -5.61 -6.01
C VAL A 30 12.95 -6.77 -6.14
N PRO A 31 12.85 -7.83 -5.30
CA PRO A 31 13.68 -9.03 -5.44
C PRO A 31 13.49 -9.71 -6.81
N CYS A 32 14.55 -10.28 -7.38
CA CYS A 32 14.48 -10.96 -8.68
C CYS A 32 14.15 -12.46 -8.54
N GLY A 33 13.31 -12.99 -9.44
CA GLY A 33 12.98 -14.41 -9.51
C GLY A 33 11.96 -14.81 -8.44
N THR A 34 12.31 -15.78 -7.60
CA THR A 34 11.48 -16.23 -6.49
C THR A 34 12.02 -15.69 -5.18
N TYR A 35 11.21 -14.94 -4.45
CA TYR A 35 11.53 -14.49 -3.09
C TYR A 35 10.77 -15.33 -2.06
N HIS A 36 11.49 -16.19 -1.32
CA HIS A 36 10.93 -17.28 -0.52
C HIS A 36 10.01 -18.20 -1.34
N THR A 37 8.72 -17.87 -1.43
CA THR A 37 7.68 -18.61 -2.16
C THR A 37 6.90 -17.72 -3.12
N MET A 38 7.35 -16.47 -3.30
CA MET A 38 6.67 -15.45 -4.08
C MET A 38 7.39 -15.24 -5.41
N GLU A 39 6.71 -15.49 -6.51
CA GLU A 39 7.19 -15.14 -7.86
C GLU A 39 7.12 -13.62 -8.06
N THR A 40 8.22 -12.99 -8.46
CA THR A 40 8.30 -11.54 -8.59
C THR A 40 8.14 -11.02 -10.02
N ALA A 41 8.02 -11.92 -11.00
CA ALA A 41 7.94 -11.56 -12.42
C ALA A 41 6.81 -10.56 -12.72
N GLY A 42 5.62 -10.78 -12.16
CA GLY A 42 4.49 -9.86 -12.34
C GLY A 42 4.70 -8.51 -11.67
N ILE A 43 5.45 -8.46 -10.56
CA ILE A 43 5.76 -7.22 -9.83
C ILE A 43 6.72 -6.38 -10.67
N HIS A 44 7.71 -7.03 -11.29
CA HIS A 44 8.57 -6.35 -12.26
C HIS A 44 7.80 -5.87 -13.49
N SER A 45 6.78 -6.60 -13.96
CA SER A 45 5.92 -6.14 -15.07
C SER A 45 5.13 -4.88 -14.70
N LEU A 46 4.57 -4.83 -13.49
CA LEU A 46 3.88 -3.64 -12.98
C LEU A 46 4.84 -2.44 -12.89
N ALA A 47 6.04 -2.62 -12.31
CA ALA A 47 7.03 -1.54 -12.24
C ALA A 47 7.47 -1.04 -13.63
N ARG A 48 7.51 -1.92 -14.65
CA ARG A 48 7.86 -1.54 -16.04
C ARG A 48 6.72 -0.83 -16.78
N ALA A 49 5.49 -1.18 -16.46
CA ALA A 49 4.30 -0.56 -17.03
C ALA A 49 4.04 0.83 -16.43
N ASN A 50 4.57 1.11 -15.24
CA ASN A 50 4.31 2.33 -14.51
C ASN A 50 5.28 3.46 -14.91
N PRO A 51 4.81 4.52 -15.59
CA PRO A 51 5.63 5.63 -16.07
C PRO A 51 6.17 6.55 -14.96
N ILE A 52 5.81 6.32 -13.69
CA ILE A 52 6.48 6.96 -12.55
C ILE A 52 7.97 6.56 -12.52
N TYR A 53 8.30 5.33 -12.92
CA TYR A 53 9.67 4.85 -12.95
C TYR A 53 10.32 5.12 -14.30
N HIS A 54 11.45 5.83 -14.27
CA HIS A 54 12.21 6.19 -15.48
C HIS A 54 13.59 5.53 -15.52
N ASN A 55 14.07 4.99 -14.41
CA ASN A 55 15.35 4.30 -14.34
C ASN A 55 15.25 2.98 -13.56
N ARG A 56 16.12 2.02 -13.90
CA ARG A 56 16.29 0.79 -13.14
C ARG A 56 17.69 0.21 -13.29
N TYR A 57 18.15 -0.46 -12.25
CA TYR A 57 19.41 -1.21 -12.26
C TYR A 57 19.36 -2.36 -11.25
N ASP A 58 20.22 -3.34 -11.45
CA ASP A 58 20.30 -4.49 -10.55
C ASP A 58 21.36 -4.25 -9.47
N ALA A 59 21.09 -4.75 -8.27
CA ALA A 59 22.03 -4.79 -7.16
C ALA A 59 21.85 -6.07 -6.35
N THR A 60 22.90 -6.45 -5.61
CA THR A 60 22.78 -7.50 -4.58
C THR A 60 22.69 -6.84 -3.22
N LEU A 61 21.58 -7.04 -2.53
CA LEU A 61 21.27 -6.45 -1.23
C LEU A 61 21.00 -7.57 -0.23
N SER A 62 21.74 -7.61 0.87
CA SER A 62 21.64 -8.67 1.88
C SER A 62 21.73 -10.09 1.28
N GLY A 63 22.58 -10.27 0.26
CA GLY A 63 22.75 -11.54 -0.45
C GLY A 63 21.63 -11.90 -1.45
N VAL A 64 20.64 -11.03 -1.64
CA VAL A 64 19.53 -11.23 -2.58
C VAL A 64 19.73 -10.34 -3.80
N ARG A 65 19.57 -10.91 -5.00
CA ARG A 65 19.56 -10.13 -6.25
C ARG A 65 18.24 -9.39 -6.36
N CYS A 66 18.30 -8.08 -6.55
CA CYS A 66 17.15 -7.21 -6.66
C CYS A 66 17.31 -6.27 -7.85
N THR A 67 16.18 -5.83 -8.41
CA THR A 67 16.12 -4.66 -9.28
C THR A 67 15.65 -3.48 -8.45
N ILE A 68 16.38 -2.38 -8.55
CA ILE A 68 16.04 -1.09 -7.99
C ILE A 68 15.33 -0.29 -9.06
N TYR A 69 14.19 0.30 -8.71
CA TYR A 69 13.43 1.20 -9.57
C TYR A 69 13.51 2.61 -9.01
N GLU A 70 13.82 3.56 -9.88
CA GLU A 70 13.93 4.99 -9.58
C GLU A 70 12.94 5.76 -10.44
N GLY A 71 12.31 6.76 -9.84
CA GLY A 71 11.21 7.48 -10.44
C GLY A 71 11.03 8.90 -9.96
N ASP A 72 10.00 9.53 -10.48
CA ASP A 72 9.50 10.83 -10.03
C ASP A 72 7.98 10.81 -9.89
N ILE A 73 7.49 10.99 -8.66
CA ILE A 73 6.06 11.02 -8.37
C ILE A 73 5.46 12.42 -8.40
N ASN A 74 6.28 13.47 -8.37
CA ASN A 74 5.81 14.83 -8.16
C ASN A 74 4.78 15.26 -9.22
N HIS A 75 5.01 14.90 -10.48
CA HIS A 75 4.12 15.24 -11.59
C HIS A 75 2.75 14.54 -11.55
N TYR A 76 2.62 13.47 -10.76
CA TYR A 76 1.40 12.67 -10.67
C TYR A 76 0.56 13.02 -9.43
N TRP A 77 1.10 13.80 -8.50
CA TRP A 77 0.49 14.05 -7.18
C TRP A 77 0.02 15.48 -6.96
N ILE A 78 0.46 16.41 -7.80
CA ILE A 78 0.21 17.84 -7.62
C ILE A 78 -1.28 18.17 -7.64
N ASP A 79 -2.08 17.52 -8.48
CA ASP A 79 -3.50 17.85 -8.63
C ASP A 79 -4.35 17.25 -7.49
N SER A 80 -3.98 16.05 -7.08
CA SER A 80 -4.37 15.37 -5.85
C SER A 80 -4.28 16.24 -4.59
N MET A 81 -3.21 17.05 -4.44
CA MET A 81 -3.02 17.98 -3.32
C MET A 81 -3.93 19.23 -3.41
N LYS A 82 -4.41 19.59 -4.60
CA LYS A 82 -5.28 20.76 -4.80
C LYS A 82 -6.76 20.43 -4.57
N ASN A 83 -7.11 19.15 -4.47
CA ASN A 83 -8.50 18.74 -4.29
C ASN A 83 -8.99 19.01 -2.85
N PRO A 84 -10.08 19.76 -2.64
CA PRO A 84 -10.60 20.07 -1.30
C PRO A 84 -11.04 18.85 -0.46
N GLY A 85 -11.36 17.73 -1.12
CA GLY A 85 -11.72 16.46 -0.47
C GLY A 85 -10.51 15.60 -0.10
N SER A 86 -9.29 16.05 -0.43
CA SER A 86 -8.07 15.29 -0.21
C SER A 86 -7.64 15.31 1.26
N ALA A 87 -7.40 14.13 1.85
CA ALA A 87 -6.84 13.97 3.19
C ALA A 87 -5.30 13.78 3.18
N GLN A 88 -4.65 14.24 2.10
CA GLN A 88 -3.22 14.13 1.80
C GLN A 88 -2.28 14.88 2.75
N PRO A 89 -0.96 14.56 2.75
CA PRO A 89 -0.24 13.65 1.83
C PRO A 89 -0.23 12.16 2.25
N PHE A 90 -0.28 11.24 1.27
CA PHE A 90 -0.31 9.78 1.48
C PHE A 90 0.87 9.06 0.81
N TYR A 91 2.05 8.99 1.43
CA TYR A 91 3.25 8.49 0.74
C TYR A 91 3.14 7.02 0.25
N PRO A 92 3.67 6.70 -0.94
CA PRO A 92 3.46 5.40 -1.56
C PRO A 92 3.99 4.23 -0.72
N THR A 93 3.18 3.18 -0.67
CA THR A 93 3.64 1.85 -0.30
C THR A 93 4.60 1.35 -1.38
N TRP A 94 5.72 0.72 -0.99
CA TRP A 94 6.60 0.12 -1.98
C TRP A 94 5.87 -0.98 -2.75
N LEU A 95 6.17 -1.16 -4.03
CA LEU A 95 5.45 -2.11 -4.86
C LEU A 95 5.54 -3.55 -4.35
N PHE A 96 6.72 -3.99 -3.91
CA PHE A 96 6.86 -5.30 -3.29
C PHE A 96 6.12 -5.40 -1.95
N SER A 97 6.09 -4.31 -1.17
CA SER A 97 5.27 -4.24 0.05
C SER A 97 3.77 -4.35 -0.25
N ALA A 98 3.28 -3.70 -1.31
CA ALA A 98 1.90 -3.78 -1.77
C ALA A 98 1.52 -5.22 -2.13
N TYR A 99 2.41 -5.94 -2.82
CA TYR A 99 2.25 -7.36 -3.10
C TYR A 99 2.17 -8.22 -1.84
N MET A 100 3.08 -8.01 -0.89
CA MET A 100 3.07 -8.73 0.39
C MET A 100 1.81 -8.45 1.22
N LEU A 101 1.28 -7.23 1.18
CA LEU A 101 0.04 -6.83 1.83
C LEU A 101 -1.19 -7.50 1.20
N ALA A 102 -1.30 -7.49 -0.14
CA ALA A 102 -2.35 -8.19 -0.84
C ALA A 102 -2.30 -9.70 -0.56
N LEU A 103 -1.10 -10.29 -0.50
CA LEU A 103 -0.91 -11.69 -0.11
C LEU A 103 -1.30 -11.96 1.36
N ALA A 104 -0.99 -11.04 2.27
CA ALA A 104 -1.42 -11.12 3.67
C ALA A 104 -2.95 -11.12 3.79
N ALA A 105 -3.62 -10.23 3.05
CA ALA A 105 -5.09 -10.17 2.97
C ALA A 105 -5.67 -11.49 2.43
N LYS A 106 -5.16 -11.98 1.29
CA LYS A 106 -5.58 -13.27 0.71
C LYS A 106 -5.43 -14.42 1.69
N ARG A 107 -4.26 -14.53 2.35
CA ARG A 107 -4.00 -15.56 3.36
C ARG A 107 -4.85 -15.43 4.62
N SER A 108 -5.43 -14.25 4.84
CA SER A 108 -6.37 -14.01 5.93
C SER A 108 -7.82 -14.38 5.57
N GLY A 109 -8.07 -14.85 4.34
CA GLY A 109 -9.39 -15.27 3.86
C GLY A 109 -10.15 -14.20 3.07
N CYS A 110 -9.54 -13.06 2.75
CA CYS A 110 -10.16 -12.09 1.85
C CYS A 110 -10.11 -12.57 0.40
N THR A 111 -11.19 -12.31 -0.32
CA THR A 111 -11.33 -12.58 -1.76
C THR A 111 -11.33 -11.32 -2.60
N GLN A 112 -11.62 -10.17 -1.98
CA GLN A 112 -11.64 -8.86 -2.63
C GLN A 112 -10.69 -7.86 -1.96
N ILE A 113 -10.25 -6.85 -2.72
CA ILE A 113 -9.49 -5.68 -2.27
C ILE A 113 -10.28 -4.41 -2.57
N ILE A 114 -10.32 -3.49 -1.61
CA ILE A 114 -10.72 -2.10 -1.82
C ILE A 114 -9.51 -1.24 -1.45
N ASP A 115 -8.93 -0.54 -2.43
CA ASP A 115 -7.74 0.31 -2.25
C ASP A 115 -8.18 1.78 -2.23
N VAL A 116 -8.17 2.39 -1.05
CA VAL A 116 -8.66 3.76 -0.82
C VAL A 116 -7.51 4.76 -0.82
N GLY A 117 -7.63 5.79 -1.68
CA GLY A 117 -6.52 6.70 -1.94
C GLY A 117 -5.39 5.97 -2.67
N SER A 118 -5.79 5.20 -3.68
CA SER A 118 -4.97 4.16 -4.33
C SER A 118 -3.76 4.68 -5.11
N GLY A 119 -3.72 5.97 -5.47
CA GLY A 119 -2.60 6.56 -6.21
C GLY A 119 -2.42 5.92 -7.58
N ASP A 120 -1.29 5.26 -7.80
CA ASP A 120 -0.99 4.46 -9.00
C ASP A 120 -1.47 3.00 -8.90
N GLY A 121 -2.34 2.68 -7.94
CA GLY A 121 -3.10 1.42 -7.88
C GLY A 121 -2.33 0.19 -7.42
N ARG A 122 -1.17 0.38 -6.77
CA ARG A 122 -0.23 -0.71 -6.44
C ARG A 122 -0.87 -1.87 -5.70
N ILE A 123 -1.67 -1.60 -4.67
CA ILE A 123 -2.25 -2.66 -3.83
C ILE A 123 -3.36 -3.38 -4.60
N ALA A 124 -4.25 -2.64 -5.25
CA ALA A 124 -5.32 -3.22 -6.05
C ALA A 124 -4.78 -4.09 -7.21
N LEU A 125 -3.81 -3.60 -7.97
CA LEU A 125 -3.16 -4.35 -9.05
C LEU A 125 -2.45 -5.61 -8.54
N CYS A 126 -1.76 -5.52 -7.40
CA CYS A 126 -1.19 -6.70 -6.76
C CYS A 126 -2.26 -7.72 -6.33
N GLY A 127 -3.43 -7.25 -5.87
CA GLY A 127 -4.60 -8.10 -5.61
C GLY A 127 -5.06 -8.86 -6.85
N ARG A 128 -5.19 -8.16 -7.98
CA ARG A 128 -5.56 -8.77 -9.28
C ARG A 128 -4.55 -9.83 -9.72
N MET A 129 -3.25 -9.55 -9.59
CA MET A 129 -2.19 -10.53 -9.86
C MET A 129 -2.27 -11.77 -8.98
N LEU A 130 -2.78 -11.62 -7.75
CA LEU A 130 -3.03 -12.72 -6.82
C LEU A 130 -4.39 -13.38 -7.04
N GLY A 131 -5.13 -13.02 -8.09
CA GLY A 131 -6.45 -13.57 -8.41
C GLY A 131 -7.57 -13.14 -7.46
N MET A 132 -7.42 -11.99 -6.79
CA MET A 132 -8.48 -11.36 -6.01
C MET A 132 -9.24 -10.38 -6.90
N ASP A 133 -10.53 -10.17 -6.64
CA ASP A 133 -11.23 -9.02 -7.20
C ASP A 133 -10.73 -7.74 -6.51
N ALA A 134 -10.60 -6.65 -7.25
CA ALA A 134 -10.04 -5.43 -6.69
C ALA A 134 -10.74 -4.20 -7.27
N CYS A 135 -11.03 -3.26 -6.39
CA CYS A 135 -11.51 -1.93 -6.71
C CYS A 135 -10.54 -0.89 -6.14
N SER A 136 -10.12 0.04 -6.98
CA SER A 136 -9.41 1.25 -6.56
C SER A 136 -10.41 2.40 -6.43
N ILE A 137 -10.27 3.20 -5.37
CA ILE A 137 -10.99 4.46 -5.19
C ILE A 137 -9.95 5.57 -5.12
N GLU A 138 -9.95 6.44 -6.13
CA GLU A 138 -9.02 7.55 -6.28
C GLU A 138 -9.78 8.84 -6.57
N ILE A 139 -9.40 9.94 -5.94
CA ILE A 139 -10.10 11.23 -6.12
C ILE A 139 -9.53 12.02 -7.31
N ASP A 140 -8.31 11.70 -7.71
CA ASP A 140 -7.58 12.33 -8.81
C ASP A 140 -7.75 11.57 -10.13
N GLU A 141 -8.41 12.19 -11.10
CA GLU A 141 -8.71 11.60 -12.40
C GLU A 141 -7.45 11.19 -13.21
N PRO A 142 -6.37 12.00 -13.27
CA PRO A 142 -5.11 11.56 -13.87
C PRO A 142 -4.54 10.29 -13.24
N LEU A 143 -4.52 10.17 -11.90
CA LEU A 143 -4.06 8.97 -11.21
C LEU A 143 -5.01 7.79 -11.44
N ALA A 144 -6.32 8.00 -11.46
CA ALA A 144 -7.29 6.97 -11.80
C ALA A 144 -7.07 6.44 -13.23
N SER A 145 -6.80 7.34 -14.19
CA SER A 145 -6.51 6.97 -15.58
C SER A 145 -5.20 6.19 -15.70
N LEU A 146 -4.15 6.64 -14.99
CA LEU A 146 -2.86 5.96 -14.94
C LEU A 146 -2.99 4.48 -14.51
N GLN A 147 -3.87 4.19 -13.54
CA GLN A 147 -4.11 2.82 -13.10
C GLN A 147 -4.69 1.93 -14.19
N ALA A 148 -5.60 2.47 -15.02
CA ALA A 148 -6.19 1.75 -16.14
C ALA A 148 -5.12 1.45 -17.21
N ASP A 149 -4.26 2.42 -17.53
CA ASP A 149 -3.16 2.25 -18.48
C ASP A 149 -2.17 1.17 -18.01
N ILE A 150 -1.79 1.19 -16.72
CA ILE A 150 -0.92 0.16 -16.13
C ILE A 150 -1.59 -1.21 -16.20
N ALA A 151 -2.88 -1.31 -15.86
CA ALA A 151 -3.63 -2.56 -15.89
C ALA A 151 -3.66 -3.17 -17.30
N GLU A 152 -3.96 -2.36 -18.32
CA GLU A 152 -3.96 -2.78 -19.72
C GLU A 152 -2.59 -3.30 -20.15
N HIS A 153 -1.51 -2.57 -19.81
CA HIS A 153 -0.16 -2.93 -20.22
C HIS A 153 0.32 -4.26 -19.62
N ILE A 154 -0.13 -4.60 -18.41
CA ILE A 154 0.20 -5.89 -17.78
C ILE A 154 -0.83 -6.99 -18.08
N GLY A 155 -1.82 -6.72 -18.94
CA GLY A 155 -2.82 -7.69 -19.36
C GLY A 155 -3.81 -8.08 -18.26
N THR A 156 -4.15 -7.16 -17.36
CA THR A 156 -5.17 -7.35 -16.32
C THR A 156 -6.29 -6.34 -16.45
N THR A 157 -7.39 -6.59 -15.74
CA THR A 157 -8.45 -5.61 -15.52
C THR A 157 -8.42 -5.13 -14.08
N LEU A 158 -8.74 -3.85 -13.87
CA LEU A 158 -8.92 -3.23 -12.56
C LEU A 158 -10.16 -2.35 -12.60
N ASP A 159 -11.05 -2.49 -11.61
CA ASP A 159 -12.16 -1.56 -11.41
C ASP A 159 -11.61 -0.30 -10.73
N VAL A 160 -11.59 0.83 -11.45
CA VAL A 160 -11.12 2.10 -10.93
C VAL A 160 -12.29 3.06 -10.81
N ARG A 161 -12.55 3.55 -9.59
CA ARG A 161 -13.60 4.51 -9.28
C ARG A 161 -12.96 5.86 -8.96
N CYS A 162 -13.11 6.81 -9.89
CA CYS A 162 -12.72 8.19 -9.66
C CYS A 162 -13.76 8.87 -8.75
N ALA A 163 -13.55 8.85 -7.43
CA ALA A 163 -14.53 9.32 -6.45
C ALA A 163 -13.89 9.72 -5.10
N ASP A 164 -14.63 10.52 -4.32
CA ASP A 164 -14.29 10.79 -2.92
C ASP A 164 -14.63 9.56 -2.05
N ALA A 165 -13.59 8.92 -1.52
CA ALA A 165 -13.72 7.73 -0.69
C ALA A 165 -14.45 7.96 0.64
N ALA A 166 -14.52 9.20 1.15
CA ALA A 166 -15.26 9.51 2.37
C ALA A 166 -16.79 9.46 2.17
N THR A 167 -17.25 9.63 0.94
CA THR A 167 -18.68 9.70 0.57
C THR A 167 -19.10 8.61 -0.43
N PHE A 168 -18.17 7.76 -0.87
CA PHE A 168 -18.41 6.68 -1.81
C PHE A 168 -19.41 5.63 -1.28
N ASP A 169 -20.29 5.15 -2.16
CA ASP A 169 -21.21 4.04 -1.86
C ASP A 169 -20.51 2.69 -2.01
N TYR A 170 -19.92 2.21 -0.91
CA TYR A 170 -19.24 0.91 -0.86
C TYR A 170 -20.18 -0.28 -1.07
N ALA A 171 -21.49 -0.14 -0.84
CA ALA A 171 -22.43 -1.22 -1.08
C ALA A 171 -22.61 -1.52 -2.58
N SER A 172 -22.41 -0.51 -3.43
CA SER A 172 -22.44 -0.67 -4.89
C SER A 172 -21.39 -1.64 -5.44
N LEU A 173 -20.33 -1.96 -4.67
CA LEU A 173 -19.30 -2.90 -5.07
C LEU A 173 -19.74 -4.37 -4.95
N GLY A 174 -20.73 -4.68 -4.10
CA GLY A 174 -21.19 -6.05 -3.90
C GLY A 174 -20.14 -7.02 -3.35
N PHE A 175 -19.11 -6.51 -2.66
CA PHE A 175 -18.06 -7.34 -2.06
C PHE A 175 -18.48 -7.91 -0.71
N ASP A 176 -18.26 -9.20 -0.51
CA ASP A 176 -18.62 -9.91 0.74
C ASP A 176 -17.51 -9.84 1.78
N ALA A 177 -16.26 -10.18 1.41
CA ALA A 177 -15.14 -10.28 2.35
C ALA A 177 -13.91 -9.44 1.91
N PRO A 178 -14.06 -8.10 1.77
CA PRO A 178 -12.99 -7.26 1.27
C PRO A 178 -11.89 -7.02 2.32
N ALA A 179 -10.64 -6.95 1.84
CA ALA A 179 -9.58 -6.25 2.54
C ALA A 179 -9.59 -4.79 2.07
N VAL A 180 -9.85 -3.87 3.00
CA VAL A 180 -9.98 -2.44 2.75
C VAL A 180 -8.70 -1.76 3.21
N PHE A 181 -7.90 -1.30 2.26
CA PHE A 181 -6.64 -0.60 2.50
C PHE A 181 -6.88 0.90 2.49
N THR A 182 -6.34 1.60 3.47
CA THR A 182 -6.36 3.07 3.49
C THR A 182 -4.93 3.59 3.48
N GLY A 183 -4.59 4.40 2.48
CA GLY A 183 -3.23 4.96 2.32
C GLY A 183 -2.82 6.00 3.39
N GLY A 184 -3.77 6.46 4.22
CA GLY A 184 -3.52 7.48 5.24
C GLY A 184 -2.77 6.99 6.47
N LEU A 185 -1.88 7.84 7.00
CA LEU A 185 -1.30 7.70 8.34
C LEU A 185 -2.28 8.23 9.40
N PRO A 186 -2.19 7.79 10.67
CA PRO A 186 -3.15 8.15 11.71
C PRO A 186 -3.31 9.66 11.93
N GLN A 187 -2.26 10.46 11.68
CA GLN A 187 -2.29 11.91 11.92
C GLN A 187 -3.12 12.69 10.90
N MET A 188 -3.35 12.13 9.72
CA MET A 188 -3.99 12.81 8.59
C MET A 188 -5.22 12.05 8.07
N GLY A 189 -5.22 10.73 8.20
CA GLY A 189 -6.22 9.84 7.63
C GLY A 189 -7.28 9.36 8.62
N ASP A 190 -7.36 9.88 9.85
CA ASP A 190 -8.30 9.38 10.86
C ASP A 190 -9.78 9.59 10.47
N LEU A 191 -10.11 10.78 9.95
CA LEU A 191 -11.44 11.12 9.47
C LEU A 191 -11.82 10.26 8.25
N LEU A 192 -10.89 10.09 7.30
CA LEU A 192 -11.08 9.25 6.13
C LEU A 192 -11.29 7.79 6.54
N ALA A 193 -10.39 7.23 7.36
CA ALA A 193 -10.50 5.85 7.83
C ALA A 193 -11.80 5.63 8.61
N ALA A 194 -12.23 6.60 9.43
CA ALA A 194 -13.50 6.51 10.14
C ALA A 194 -14.73 6.63 9.21
N ALA A 195 -14.62 7.34 8.08
CA ALA A 195 -15.67 7.38 7.06
C ALA A 195 -15.75 6.05 6.32
N VAL A 196 -14.60 5.51 5.89
CA VAL A 196 -14.48 4.21 5.21
C VAL A 196 -15.04 3.08 6.07
N VAL A 197 -14.63 2.97 7.34
CA VAL A 197 -15.13 1.93 8.26
C VAL A 197 -16.65 2.00 8.45
N ARG A 198 -17.24 3.20 8.39
CA ARG A 198 -18.70 3.38 8.46
C ARG A 198 -19.41 3.06 7.15
N GLY A 199 -18.78 3.34 6.02
CA GLY A 199 -19.38 3.18 4.69
C GLY A 199 -19.36 1.74 4.20
N VAL A 200 -18.36 0.95 4.58
CA VAL A 200 -18.23 -0.45 4.15
C VAL A 200 -19.35 -1.32 4.76
N PRO A 201 -20.22 -1.93 3.95
CA PRO A 201 -21.26 -2.84 4.44
C PRO A 201 -20.62 -4.13 4.98
N ARG A 202 -21.34 -4.85 5.86
CA ARG A 202 -20.85 -6.10 6.48
C ARG A 202 -19.44 -5.95 7.06
N ALA A 203 -19.23 -4.92 7.86
CA ALA A 203 -17.94 -4.64 8.47
C ALA A 203 -17.39 -5.83 9.26
N GLU A 204 -18.25 -6.75 9.74
CA GLU A 204 -17.85 -8.01 10.38
C GLU A 204 -17.06 -8.98 9.50
N GLU A 205 -17.24 -8.94 8.17
CA GLU A 205 -16.52 -9.79 7.21
C GLU A 205 -15.32 -9.07 6.58
N ALA A 206 -15.30 -7.74 6.68
CA ALA A 206 -14.23 -6.89 6.16
C ALA A 206 -12.97 -6.90 7.04
N ARG A 207 -11.82 -6.67 6.39
CA ARG A 207 -10.53 -6.47 7.07
C ARG A 207 -10.00 -5.09 6.72
N PHE A 208 -9.94 -4.21 7.69
CA PHE A 208 -9.38 -2.86 7.52
C PHE A 208 -7.87 -2.90 7.73
N VAL A 209 -7.10 -2.57 6.70
CA VAL A 209 -5.65 -2.55 6.72
C VAL A 209 -5.16 -1.10 6.70
N LEU A 210 -4.62 -0.67 7.84
CA LEU A 210 -4.28 0.72 8.12
C LEU A 210 -2.77 0.90 8.17
N ALA A 211 -2.22 1.87 7.43
CA ALA A 211 -0.81 2.25 7.52
C ALA A 211 -0.56 3.01 8.84
N GLY A 212 0.22 2.44 9.74
CA GLY A 212 0.56 3.02 11.03
C GLY A 212 1.82 3.88 10.99
N SER A 213 2.09 4.56 12.10
CA SER A 213 3.29 5.39 12.26
C SER A 213 4.02 5.10 13.57
N HIS A 214 5.34 5.23 13.52
CA HIS A 214 6.16 5.26 14.72
C HIS A 214 6.15 6.66 15.34
N PRO A 215 6.37 6.77 16.66
CA PRO A 215 6.55 8.09 17.26
C PRO A 215 7.82 8.75 16.69
N ARG A 216 7.82 10.09 16.67
CA ARG A 216 9.00 10.85 16.27
C ARG A 216 10.19 10.53 17.21
N PRO A 217 11.44 10.55 16.72
CA PRO A 217 12.61 10.40 17.58
C PRO A 217 12.55 11.35 18.79
N GLY A 218 12.75 10.83 20.00
CA GLY A 218 12.68 11.61 21.24
C GLY A 218 11.27 11.79 21.83
N GLN A 219 10.21 11.38 21.13
CA GLN A 219 8.84 11.40 21.68
C GLN A 219 8.43 10.02 22.21
N GLY A 220 8.55 9.82 23.54
CA GLY A 220 7.81 8.84 24.33
C GLY A 220 7.69 7.38 23.82
N THR A 221 6.68 6.68 24.34
CA THR A 221 6.34 5.30 23.94
C THR A 221 5.69 5.25 22.57
N SER A 222 5.73 4.08 21.91
CA SER A 222 4.97 3.85 20.67
C SER A 222 3.50 4.23 20.88
N PRO A 223 2.88 5.01 19.98
CA PRO A 223 1.46 5.31 20.10
C PRO A 223 0.69 4.00 20.03
N ASP A 224 -0.42 3.91 20.79
CA ASP A 224 -1.22 2.70 20.85
C ASP A 224 -1.64 2.27 19.44
N ARG A 225 -1.37 1.00 19.12
CA ARG A 225 -1.55 0.40 17.78
C ARG A 225 -1.03 1.29 16.65
N TYR A 226 0.14 1.89 16.83
CA TYR A 226 0.81 2.77 15.86
C TYR A 226 -0.01 4.00 15.45
N GLY A 227 -0.84 4.50 16.37
CA GLY A 227 -1.70 5.67 16.20
C GLY A 227 -3.17 5.33 15.94
N TRP A 228 -3.51 4.07 15.68
CA TRP A 228 -4.87 3.65 15.35
C TRP A 228 -5.71 3.17 16.53
N GLY A 229 -5.15 3.14 17.74
CA GLY A 229 -5.84 2.73 18.97
C GLY A 229 -7.24 3.34 19.14
N PRO A 230 -7.40 4.68 19.07
CA PRO A 230 -8.70 5.33 19.21
C PRO A 230 -9.74 4.90 18.16
N LEU A 231 -9.33 4.75 16.89
CA LEU A 231 -10.22 4.30 15.82
C LEU A 231 -10.64 2.84 16.02
N ILE A 232 -9.67 1.98 16.33
CA ILE A 232 -9.91 0.56 16.60
C ILE A 232 -10.89 0.39 17.77
N GLN A 233 -10.71 1.14 18.85
CA GLN A 233 -11.62 1.13 20.00
C GLN A 233 -13.00 1.66 19.63
N LYS A 234 -13.08 2.79 18.92
CA LYS A 234 -14.35 3.44 18.53
C LYS A 234 -15.28 2.52 17.74
N PHE A 235 -14.70 1.69 16.87
CA PHE A 235 -15.46 0.77 16.01
C PHE A 235 -15.49 -0.67 16.53
N GLY A 236 -15.01 -0.92 17.76
CA GLY A 236 -14.99 -2.25 18.35
C GLY A 236 -14.12 -3.27 17.61
N LEU A 237 -13.15 -2.80 16.82
CA LEU A 237 -12.28 -3.64 16.02
C LEU A 237 -11.22 -4.34 16.89
N ARG A 238 -10.73 -5.47 16.42
CA ARG A 238 -9.62 -6.25 16.99
C ARG A 238 -8.50 -6.38 15.97
N THR A 239 -7.28 -6.12 16.42
CA THR A 239 -6.10 -6.39 15.58
C THR A 239 -5.97 -7.87 15.29
N ARG A 240 -5.90 -8.22 14.01
CA ARG A 240 -5.73 -9.59 13.50
C ARG A 240 -4.27 -9.91 13.24
N TRP A 241 -3.56 -8.97 12.65
CA TRP A 241 -2.12 -9.06 12.43
C TRP A 241 -1.53 -7.68 12.25
N ILE A 242 -0.21 -7.62 12.43
CA ILE A 242 0.62 -6.45 12.17
C ILE A 242 1.80 -6.93 11.35
N ILE A 243 2.11 -6.22 10.26
CA ILE A 243 3.27 -6.49 9.42
C ILE A 243 4.01 -5.18 9.16
N SER A 244 5.32 -5.17 9.38
CA SER A 244 6.15 -4.00 9.08
C SER A 244 6.76 -4.17 7.70
N LEU A 245 6.55 -3.19 6.82
CA LEU A 245 7.00 -3.23 5.43
C LEU A 245 7.58 -1.88 4.98
N PRO A 246 8.55 -1.89 4.05
CA PRO A 246 9.07 -0.68 3.42
C PRO A 246 8.01 0.19 2.74
N THR A 247 8.23 1.49 2.82
CA THR A 247 7.46 2.54 2.16
C THR A 247 8.39 3.67 1.75
N VAL A 248 7.93 4.54 0.85
CA VAL A 248 8.74 5.68 0.40
C VAL A 248 9.10 6.61 1.56
N TRP A 249 8.15 6.91 2.46
CA TRP A 249 8.38 7.86 3.58
C TRP A 249 9.27 7.33 4.71
N THR A 250 9.49 6.01 4.77
CA THR A 250 10.42 5.43 5.73
C THR A 250 11.78 5.16 5.09
N PHE A 251 11.98 5.47 3.80
CA PHE A 251 13.21 5.14 3.10
C PHE A 251 14.47 5.61 3.83
N ASP A 252 14.46 6.87 4.28
CA ASP A 252 15.56 7.55 4.96
C ASP A 252 15.71 7.17 6.45
N GLN A 253 14.93 6.21 6.92
CA GLN A 253 14.89 5.76 8.32
C GLN A 253 15.37 4.32 8.45
N SER A 254 15.81 3.94 9.65
CA SER A 254 16.09 2.53 9.97
C SER A 254 14.83 1.70 10.30
N ARG A 255 13.67 2.37 10.29
CA ARG A 255 12.35 1.79 10.62
C ARG A 255 11.53 1.60 9.34
N GLU A 256 10.46 0.83 9.47
CA GLU A 256 9.53 0.50 8.41
C GLU A 256 8.10 0.90 8.82
N THR A 257 7.16 0.86 7.88
CA THR A 257 5.77 1.20 8.18
C THR A 257 5.04 -0.02 8.74
N PRO A 258 4.49 0.05 9.96
CA PRO A 258 3.64 -1.00 10.49
C PRO A 258 2.26 -0.90 9.84
N TYR A 259 1.81 -1.95 9.17
CA TYR A 259 0.44 -2.08 8.68
C TYR A 259 -0.37 -2.91 9.66
N ILE A 260 -1.49 -2.37 10.12
CA ILE A 260 -2.38 -3.00 11.09
C ILE A 260 -3.63 -3.48 10.37
N CYS A 261 -3.86 -4.78 10.38
CA CYS A 261 -5.14 -5.34 9.99
C CYS A 261 -6.04 -5.43 11.21
N ALA A 262 -7.23 -4.84 11.11
CA ALA A 262 -8.26 -4.92 12.14
C ALA A 262 -9.59 -5.36 11.52
N SER A 263 -10.38 -6.10 12.28
CA SER A 263 -11.77 -6.43 11.96
C SER A 263 -12.58 -6.53 13.25
N PRO A 264 -13.91 -6.43 13.22
CA PRO A 264 -14.75 -6.65 14.40
C PRO A 264 -14.45 -7.97 15.13
#